data_AF-A0A177N5D9-F1
#
_entry.id   AF-A0A177N5D9-F1
#
_cell.length_a   1.000
_cell.length_b   1.000
_cell.length_c   1.000
_cell.angle_alpha   90.00
_cell.angle_beta   90.00
_cell.angle_gamma   90.00
#
_symmetry.space_group_name_H-M   'P 1'
#
loop_
_entity.id
_entity.type
_entity.pdbx_description
1 polymer ?
#
loop_
_entity_poly.entity_id
_entity_poly.type
_entity_poly.pdbx_seq_one_letter_code
_entity_poly.pdbx_strand_id
1 'polypeptide(L)'
;MKRLIISLFSTLLIGMLANNGVNAETGNAAFFEQAEMVLSEDLDNQRGQGGVDILTLNRQNVTALLKDNTATNNMNGFNIIDNGSFAGASGMISVIQNSGNNVIIQDSTVFNVTVIP
;
A
#
# COMPACT_ATOMS: atom_id res chain seq x y z
N MET A 1 15.82 -22.72 -62.55
CA MET A 1 15.80 -21.87 -61.33
C MET A 1 15.12 -20.51 -61.51
N LYS A 2 15.22 -19.82 -62.67
CA LYS A 2 14.56 -18.49 -62.86
C LYS A 2 13.02 -18.52 -63.00
N ARG A 3 12.42 -19.63 -63.45
CA ARG A 3 10.95 -19.77 -63.58
C ARG A 3 10.21 -20.05 -62.26
N LEU A 4 10.92 -20.49 -61.22
CA LEU A 4 10.34 -20.78 -59.91
C LEU A 4 10.24 -19.53 -59.03
N ILE A 5 11.18 -18.59 -59.16
CA ILE A 5 11.20 -17.31 -58.42
C ILE A 5 10.14 -16.32 -58.92
N ILE A 6 9.87 -16.28 -60.24
CA ILE A 6 8.84 -15.42 -60.84
C ILE A 6 7.43 -15.88 -60.45
N SER A 7 7.21 -17.19 -60.30
CA SER A 7 5.95 -17.76 -59.84
C SER A 7 5.68 -17.40 -58.36
N LEU A 8 6.70 -17.51 -57.50
CA LEU A 8 6.58 -17.21 -56.07
C LEU A 8 6.38 -15.71 -55.79
N PHE A 9 6.93 -14.84 -56.64
CA PHE A 9 6.74 -13.38 -56.55
C PHE A 9 5.35 -12.94 -57.07
N SER A 10 4.79 -13.68 -58.05
CA SER A 10 3.46 -13.42 -58.61
C SER A 10 2.33 -13.76 -57.63
N THR A 11 2.44 -14.88 -56.90
CA THR A 11 1.45 -15.25 -55.87
C THR A 11 1.51 -14.37 -54.63
N LEU A 12 2.68 -13.83 -54.28
CA LEU A 12 2.83 -12.87 -53.18
C LEU A 12 2.21 -11.50 -53.51
N LEU A 13 2.21 -11.09 -54.78
CA LEU A 13 1.66 -9.80 -55.23
C LEU A 13 0.13 -9.81 -55.38
N ILE A 14 -0.48 -10.95 -55.72
CA ILE A 14 -1.95 -11.09 -55.84
C ILE A 14 -2.62 -11.18 -54.45
N GLY A 15 -1.94 -11.73 -53.44
CA GLY A 15 -2.46 -11.81 -52.07
C GLY A 15 -2.64 -10.46 -51.37
N MET A 16 -1.91 -9.41 -51.80
CA MET A 16 -1.98 -8.08 -51.18
C MET A 16 -3.04 -7.14 -51.79
N LEU A 17 -3.70 -7.53 -52.89
CA LEU A 17 -4.64 -6.65 -53.62
C LEU A 17 -6.13 -7.03 -53.49
N ALA A 18 -6.48 -8.07 -52.73
CA ALA A 18 -7.87 -8.43 -52.46
C ALA A 18 -8.34 -8.01 -51.05
N ASN A 19 -7.83 -6.87 -50.54
CA ASN A 19 -8.46 -6.13 -49.46
C ASN A 19 -9.47 -5.15 -50.08
N ASN A 20 -10.72 -5.59 -50.23
CA ASN A 20 -11.86 -4.68 -50.30
C ASN A 20 -13.01 -5.33 -49.51
N GLY A 21 -13.23 -4.79 -48.32
CA GLY A 21 -14.12 -5.37 -47.32
C GLY A 21 -15.60 -5.27 -47.67
N VAL A 22 -16.36 -6.24 -47.16
CA VAL A 22 -17.80 -6.15 -46.91
C VAL A 22 -18.09 -6.90 -45.59
N ASN A 23 -18.26 -6.12 -44.53
CA ASN A 23 -19.05 -6.29 -43.29
C ASN A 23 -19.31 -7.70 -42.73
N ALA A 24 -18.73 -7.99 -41.56
CA ALA A 24 -19.36 -8.80 -40.53
C ALA A 24 -19.11 -8.12 -39.16
N GLU A 25 -20.19 -7.80 -38.47
CA GLU A 25 -20.16 -7.18 -37.14
C GLU A 25 -19.75 -8.24 -36.11
N THR A 26 -18.47 -8.24 -35.74
CA THR A 26 -17.94 -9.09 -34.67
C THR A 26 -17.39 -8.17 -33.59
N GLY A 27 -18.13 -8.08 -32.48
CA GLY A 27 -17.75 -7.28 -31.33
C GLY A 27 -16.34 -7.61 -30.85
N ASN A 28 -15.46 -6.61 -30.91
CA ASN A 28 -14.29 -6.36 -30.09
C ASN A 28 -13.44 -7.58 -29.63
N ALA A 29 -13.17 -8.54 -30.50
CA ALA A 29 -12.12 -9.56 -30.28
C ALA A 29 -10.71 -8.91 -30.15
N ALA A 30 -10.55 -7.70 -30.68
CA ALA A 30 -9.31 -6.93 -30.62
C ALA A 30 -8.89 -6.50 -29.20
N PHE A 31 -9.79 -6.54 -28.21
CA PHE A 31 -9.43 -6.17 -26.83
C PHE A 31 -8.52 -7.22 -26.15
N PHE A 32 -8.56 -8.47 -26.61
CA PHE A 32 -7.73 -9.57 -26.07
C PHE A 32 -6.49 -9.87 -26.92
N GLU A 33 -6.39 -9.35 -28.15
CA GLU A 33 -5.21 -9.56 -29.01
C GLU A 33 -3.98 -8.73 -28.58
N GLN A 34 -4.17 -7.71 -27.73
CA GLN A 34 -3.09 -6.87 -27.20
C GLN A 34 -2.69 -7.21 -25.76
N ALA A 35 -3.28 -8.26 -25.17
CA ALA A 35 -2.87 -8.72 -23.86
C ALA A 35 -1.59 -9.56 -23.99
N GLU A 36 -0.45 -8.97 -23.63
CA GLU A 36 0.78 -9.72 -23.44
C GLU A 36 0.58 -10.72 -22.29
N MET A 37 0.83 -12.02 -22.57
CA MET A 37 0.72 -13.07 -21.58
C MET A 37 1.81 -12.89 -20.53
N VAL A 38 1.43 -12.51 -19.31
CA VAL A 38 2.36 -12.45 -18.19
C VAL A 38 2.83 -13.87 -17.87
N LEU A 39 4.15 -14.06 -17.73
CA LEU A 39 4.70 -15.36 -17.35
C LEU A 39 4.23 -15.73 -15.93
N SER A 40 3.98 -17.03 -15.69
CA SER A 40 3.63 -17.50 -14.35
C SER A 40 4.73 -17.16 -13.32
N GLU A 41 5.98 -17.14 -13.75
CA GLU A 41 7.14 -16.73 -12.94
C GLU A 41 7.08 -15.24 -12.56
N ASP A 42 6.62 -14.37 -13.45
CA ASP A 42 6.43 -12.94 -13.15
C ASP A 42 5.28 -12.74 -12.16
N LEU A 43 4.21 -13.53 -12.27
CA LEU A 43 3.11 -13.53 -11.30
C LEU A 43 3.53 -14.10 -9.95
N ASP A 44 4.38 -15.12 -9.92
CA ASP A 44 4.89 -15.72 -8.68
C ASP A 44 5.89 -14.78 -7.96
N ASN A 45 6.69 -14.02 -8.72
CA ASN A 45 7.54 -12.97 -8.18
C ASN A 45 6.73 -11.78 -7.61
N GLN A 46 5.54 -11.52 -8.16
CA GLN A 46 4.63 -10.48 -7.68
C GLN A 46 3.76 -10.92 -6.49
N ARG A 47 3.52 -12.22 -6.33
CA ARG A 47 2.80 -12.80 -5.19
C ARG A 47 3.74 -12.97 -4.00
N GLY A 48 4.06 -11.86 -3.34
CA GLY A 48 4.60 -11.80 -1.99
C GLY A 48 5.58 -12.92 -1.64
N GLN A 49 6.89 -12.70 -1.89
CA GLN A 49 7.96 -13.60 -1.45
C GLN A 49 7.78 -13.95 0.04
N GLY A 50 7.13 -15.09 0.29
CA GLY A 50 6.79 -15.58 1.61
C GLY A 50 8.04 -16.17 2.26
N GLY A 51 8.72 -15.36 3.05
CA GLY A 51 9.98 -15.78 3.68
C GLY A 51 10.56 -14.79 4.66
N VAL A 52 9.74 -14.01 5.38
CA VAL A 52 10.25 -13.11 6.42
C VAL A 52 9.76 -13.58 7.79
N ASP A 53 10.65 -14.21 8.56
CA ASP A 53 10.48 -14.39 10.00
C ASP A 53 10.72 -13.03 10.68
N ILE A 54 9.64 -12.26 10.84
CA ILE A 54 9.71 -10.95 11.48
C ILE A 54 9.54 -11.16 12.99
N LEU A 55 10.65 -11.52 13.64
CA LEU A 55 10.70 -11.51 15.09
C LEU A 55 10.88 -10.06 15.57
N THR A 56 9.78 -9.34 15.75
CA THR A 56 9.81 -8.02 16.38
C THR A 56 9.75 -8.14 17.90
N LEU A 57 10.89 -7.96 18.58
CA LEU A 57 10.95 -7.90 20.04
C LEU A 57 10.84 -6.45 20.51
N ASN A 58 9.77 -6.15 21.24
CA ASN A 58 9.57 -4.84 21.86
C ASN A 58 9.65 -4.96 23.37
N ARG A 59 10.48 -4.13 24.00
CA ARG A 59 10.59 -4.07 25.45
C ARG A 59 10.60 -2.62 25.91
N GLN A 60 9.62 -2.26 26.71
CA GLN A 60 9.55 -0.97 27.38
C GLN A 60 9.76 -1.19 28.87
N ASN A 61 10.77 -0.53 29.42
CA ASN A 61 11.02 -0.52 30.86
C ASN A 61 10.86 0.92 31.34
N VAL A 62 9.73 1.19 31.99
CA VAL A 62 9.33 2.54 32.37
C VAL A 62 9.11 2.53 33.87
N THR A 63 10.10 3.08 34.58
CA THR A 63 10.11 3.16 36.04
C THR A 63 10.18 4.61 36.44
N ALA A 64 9.38 4.99 37.43
CA ALA A 64 9.52 6.28 38.04
C ALA A 64 9.17 6.22 39.54
N LEU A 65 9.84 7.08 40.29
CA LEU A 65 9.69 7.21 41.72
C LEU A 65 9.23 8.64 42.01
N LEU A 66 8.08 8.76 42.67
CA LEU A 66 7.63 10.03 43.21
C LEU A 66 7.71 9.97 44.74
N LYS A 67 8.62 10.73 45.34
CA LYS A 67 8.83 10.69 46.79
C LYS A 67 9.02 12.10 47.36
N ASP A 68 8.64 12.27 48.62
CA ASP A 68 8.85 13.47 49.44
C ASP A 68 8.18 14.75 48.90
N ASN A 69 7.07 14.60 48.15
CA ASN A 69 6.34 15.72 47.59
C ASN A 69 5.30 16.26 48.57
N THR A 70 5.31 17.58 48.76
CA THR A 70 4.32 18.31 49.55
C THR A 70 3.66 19.33 48.63
N ALA A 71 2.33 19.29 48.55
CA ALA A 71 1.53 20.27 47.82
C ALA A 71 0.63 20.99 48.83
N THR A 72 0.82 22.30 49.00
CA THR A 72 0.00 23.15 49.89
C THR A 72 -0.44 24.39 49.13
N ASN A 73 -1.67 24.87 49.41
CA ASN A 73 -2.28 26.02 48.73
C ASN A 73 -2.39 25.90 47.21
N ASN A 74 -2.51 24.68 46.67
CA ASN A 74 -2.59 24.50 45.23
C ASN A 74 -4.00 24.74 44.69
N MET A 75 -4.08 25.48 43.59
CA MET A 75 -5.25 25.56 42.72
C MET A 75 -4.91 24.81 41.43
N ASN A 76 -5.71 23.80 41.12
CA ASN A 76 -5.54 22.96 39.94
C ASN A 76 -6.51 23.40 38.84
N GLY A 77 -6.09 23.29 37.58
CA GLY A 77 -6.92 23.65 36.42
C GLY A 77 -7.83 22.52 35.93
N PHE A 78 -8.60 22.81 34.88
CA PHE A 78 -9.32 21.78 34.14
C PHE A 78 -8.48 21.28 32.96
N ASN A 79 -8.52 19.97 32.74
CA ASN A 79 -8.03 19.33 31.54
C ASN A 79 -9.17 19.27 30.52
N ILE A 80 -9.39 20.35 29.77
CA ILE A 80 -10.53 20.43 28.84
C ILE A 80 -10.07 20.10 27.43
N ILE A 81 -10.68 19.05 26.90
CA ILE A 81 -10.68 18.68 25.49
C ILE A 81 -12.12 18.93 25.03
N ASP A 82 -12.32 19.84 24.10
CA ASP A 82 -13.65 20.36 23.74
C ASP A 82 -14.03 19.97 22.30
N ASN A 83 -15.19 20.43 21.87
CA ASN A 83 -15.80 20.11 20.60
C ASN A 83 -14.85 20.43 19.43
N GLY A 84 -14.47 19.39 18.70
CA GLY A 84 -13.56 19.51 17.56
C GLY A 84 -12.07 19.31 17.88
N SER A 85 -11.67 19.05 19.13
CA SER A 85 -10.26 18.85 19.48
C SER A 85 -9.55 17.75 18.68
N PHE A 86 -10.30 16.78 18.13
CA PHE A 86 -9.78 15.74 17.24
C PHE A 86 -10.59 15.60 15.95
N ALA A 87 -11.38 16.61 15.57
CA ALA A 87 -12.14 16.55 14.32
C ALA A 87 -11.17 16.47 13.13
N GLY A 88 -11.34 15.44 12.28
CA GLY A 88 -10.46 15.19 11.13
C GLY A 88 -9.12 14.56 11.48
N ALA A 89 -8.90 14.16 12.73
CA ALA A 89 -7.66 13.51 13.12
C ALA A 89 -7.61 12.07 12.57
N SER A 90 -6.44 11.68 12.05
CA SER A 90 -6.19 10.39 11.41
C SER A 90 -4.82 9.87 11.82
N GLY A 91 -4.64 8.55 11.83
CA GLY A 91 -3.46 7.90 12.39
C GLY A 91 -3.58 7.70 13.90
N MET A 92 -2.45 7.75 14.62
CA MET A 92 -2.42 7.57 16.07
C MET A 92 -2.37 8.91 16.80
N ILE A 93 -3.20 9.05 17.82
CA ILE A 93 -3.29 10.25 18.65
C ILE A 93 -3.17 9.79 20.10
N SER A 94 -2.18 10.32 20.82
CA SER A 94 -2.07 10.16 22.27
C SER A 94 -2.27 11.53 22.91
N VAL A 95 -3.22 11.61 23.84
CA VAL A 95 -3.44 12.82 24.63
C VAL A 95 -3.37 12.46 26.08
N ILE A 96 -2.47 13.17 26.77
CA ILE A 96 -2.29 13.03 28.19
C ILE A 96 -2.56 14.40 28.80
N GLN A 97 -3.43 14.42 29.79
CA GLN A 97 -3.79 15.62 30.51
C GLN A 97 -3.62 15.37 31.99
N ASN A 98 -2.90 16.24 32.66
CA ASN A 98 -2.80 16.25 34.09
C ASN A 98 -2.94 17.68 34.59
N SER A 99 -3.87 17.88 35.52
CA SER A 99 -4.08 19.18 36.16
C SER A 99 -3.66 19.17 37.63
N GLY A 100 -3.16 18.03 38.14
CA GLY A 100 -2.74 17.84 39.52
C GLY A 100 -1.28 18.18 39.78
N ASN A 101 -0.95 18.40 41.05
CA ASN A 101 0.42 18.44 41.54
C ASN A 101 0.90 17.03 41.87
N ASN A 102 2.21 16.82 41.92
CA ASN A 102 2.80 15.54 42.28
C ASN A 102 2.34 14.41 41.34
N VAL A 103 2.39 14.66 40.02
CA VAL A 103 1.97 13.67 39.04
C VAL A 103 3.16 13.21 38.22
N ILE A 104 3.31 11.89 38.17
CA ILE A 104 4.17 11.21 37.21
C ILE A 104 3.29 10.80 36.05
N ILE A 105 3.71 11.19 34.85
CA ILE A 105 3.12 10.73 33.61
C ILE A 105 4.14 9.85 32.91
N GLN A 106 3.75 8.61 32.66
CA GLN A 106 4.54 7.64 31.93
C GLN A 106 3.65 7.06 30.83
N ASP A 107 3.86 7.52 29.60
CA ASP A 107 3.24 6.96 28.41
C ASP A 107 4.31 6.39 27.49
N SER A 108 4.00 5.28 26.84
CA SER A 108 4.94 4.52 26.05
C SER A 108 4.17 3.80 24.95
N THR A 109 4.16 4.38 23.74
CA THR A 109 3.49 3.79 22.58
C THR A 109 4.51 3.11 21.68
N VAL A 110 4.37 1.79 21.46
CA VAL A 110 5.11 1.08 20.41
C VAL A 110 4.17 0.76 19.26
N PHE A 111 4.55 1.16 18.06
CA PHE A 111 3.85 0.81 16.84
C PHE A 111 4.78 0.10 15.87
N ASN A 112 4.42 -1.13 15.49
CA ASN A 112 5.18 -1.94 14.54
C ASN A 112 4.32 -2.14 13.30
N VAL A 113 4.87 -1.80 12.14
CA VAL A 113 4.21 -2.04 10.85
C VAL A 113 5.08 -2.95 10.03
N THR A 114 4.47 -4.05 9.62
CA THR A 114 5.00 -4.95 8.60
C THR A 114 4.07 -4.86 7.41
N VAL A 115 4.59 -4.44 6.26
CA VAL A 115 3.87 -4.51 4.99
C VAL A 115 4.52 -5.60 4.15
N ILE A 116 3.75 -6.64 3.83
CA ILE A 116 4.14 -7.72 2.91
C ILE A 116 3.31 -7.52 1.64
N PRO A 117 3.92 -7.58 0.44
CA PRO A 117 3.21 -7.41 -0.82
C PRO A 117 2.17 -8.50 -1.09
#